data_AF-A0A4Q2VKU3-F1
#
_entry.id   AF-A0A4Q2VKU3-F1
#
_cell.length_a   1.000
_cell.length_b   1.000
_cell.length_c   1.000
_cell.angle_alpha   90.00
_cell.angle_beta   90.00
_cell.angle_gamma   90.00
#
_symmetry.space_group_name_H-M   'P 1'
#
loop_
_entity.id
_entity.type
_entity.pdbx_description
1 polymer ?
#
loop_
_entity_poly.entity_id
_entity_poly.type
_entity_poly.pdbx_seq_one_letter_code
_entity_poly.pdbx_strand_id
1 'polypeptide(L)'
;MASIETPNTKETVLDAVAEVVGGDALATISPTSKVEKPTAEKVHAAFAPVCVTQQPIPTNLNRGDVSQLFVGLEKEIPRWVPGSVIKYAAWKAGFESSKDAEHAAKHLKLAADEWNKADVGVTFEWVEDPKDATFILAHGPRNPGVLASAFFPNQKDLNIMFVYADAFATNAWKNSMWKVFMHELGHVLGLRHEFALDEDKNLPEGQRAKLIGVLNQDSVMNYKPTAPELQKSDIISTRLFYGLRADSEGNPPNINMTDVVDYTPM
;
A
#
# COMPACT_ATOMS: atom_id res chain seq x y z
N MET A 1 -21.85 28.79 -7.22
CA MET A 1 -20.42 28.41 -7.17
C MET A 1 -20.33 27.05 -7.83
N ALA A 2 -19.49 26.88 -8.84
CA ALA A 2 -19.34 25.57 -9.48
C ALA A 2 -18.62 24.62 -8.52
N SER A 3 -19.22 23.45 -8.28
CA SER A 3 -18.50 22.32 -7.71
C SER A 3 -17.43 21.89 -8.71
N ILE A 4 -16.17 22.01 -8.33
CA ILE A 4 -15.09 21.36 -9.06
C ILE A 4 -15.24 19.87 -8.76
N GLU A 5 -15.86 19.13 -9.67
CA GLU A 5 -15.88 17.67 -9.60
C GLU A 5 -14.43 17.19 -9.66
N THR A 6 -14.00 16.50 -8.61
CA THR A 6 -12.68 15.85 -8.59
C THR A 6 -12.70 14.76 -9.66
N PRO A 7 -11.80 14.76 -10.65
CA PRO A 7 -11.85 13.82 -11.76
C PRO A 7 -11.77 12.38 -11.23
N ASN A 8 -12.78 11.57 -11.57
CA ASN A 8 -13.04 10.27 -10.95
C ASN A 8 -12.76 9.07 -11.86
N THR A 9 -12.48 9.28 -13.16
CA THR A 9 -12.03 8.24 -14.08
C THR A 9 -10.50 8.32 -14.29
N LYS A 10 -9.90 7.16 -14.58
CA LYS A 10 -8.48 6.98 -14.88
C LYS A 10 -8.05 7.86 -16.06
N GLU A 11 -8.92 7.98 -17.06
CA GLU A 11 -8.73 8.84 -18.23
C GLU A 11 -8.60 10.31 -17.81
N THR A 12 -9.54 10.87 -17.04
CA THR A 12 -9.46 12.29 -16.64
C THR A 12 -8.33 12.57 -15.65
N VAL A 13 -7.90 11.58 -14.84
CA VAL A 13 -6.68 11.72 -14.01
C VAL A 13 -5.43 11.75 -14.87
N LEU A 14 -5.31 10.86 -15.86
CA LEU A 14 -4.15 10.82 -16.78
C LEU A 14 -4.12 12.07 -17.67
N ASP A 15 -5.26 12.51 -18.20
CA ASP A 15 -5.38 13.72 -19.01
C ASP A 15 -5.00 14.97 -18.19
N ALA A 16 -5.47 15.10 -16.95
CA ALA A 16 -5.09 16.22 -16.07
C ALA A 16 -3.58 16.24 -15.76
N VAL A 17 -2.94 15.06 -15.62
CA VAL A 17 -1.47 14.97 -15.46
C VAL A 17 -0.76 15.34 -16.77
N ALA A 18 -1.27 14.90 -17.92
CA ALA A 18 -0.71 15.25 -19.24
C ALA A 18 -0.84 16.75 -19.56
N GLU A 19 -1.94 17.40 -19.16
CA GLU A 19 -2.13 18.85 -19.33
C GLU A 19 -1.19 19.68 -18.44
N VAL A 20 -0.95 19.25 -17.20
CA VAL A 20 -0.13 20.01 -16.24
C VAL A 20 1.37 19.76 -16.44
N VAL A 21 1.78 18.55 -16.83
CA VAL A 21 3.19 18.11 -16.83
C VAL A 21 3.71 17.74 -18.24
N GLY A 22 2.83 17.69 -19.24
CA GLY A 22 3.14 17.28 -20.62
C GLY A 22 3.01 15.76 -20.82
N GLY A 23 2.68 15.33 -22.04
CA GLY A 23 2.42 13.91 -22.35
C GLY A 23 3.59 12.96 -22.03
N ASP A 24 4.83 13.42 -22.16
CA ASP A 24 6.03 12.65 -21.79
C ASP A 24 6.11 12.32 -20.28
N ALA A 25 5.35 13.03 -19.43
CA ALA A 25 5.31 12.78 -17.99
C ALA A 25 4.55 11.51 -17.60
N LEU A 26 3.64 11.03 -18.46
CA LEU A 26 2.93 9.76 -18.28
C LEU A 26 3.80 8.54 -18.64
N ALA A 27 4.98 8.74 -19.23
CA ALA A 27 5.88 7.65 -19.59
C ALA A 27 6.22 6.80 -18.36
N THR A 28 6.03 5.49 -18.50
CA THR A 28 6.32 4.53 -17.43
C THR A 28 7.75 4.02 -17.50
N ILE A 29 8.19 3.37 -16.43
CA ILE A 29 9.47 2.65 -16.40
C ILE A 29 9.20 1.16 -16.26
N SER A 30 9.77 0.38 -17.18
CA SER A 30 9.88 -1.07 -17.04
C SER A 30 11.03 -1.44 -16.11
N PRO A 31 10.76 -2.07 -14.94
CA PRO A 31 11.82 -2.63 -14.12
C PRO A 31 12.41 -3.85 -14.84
N THR A 32 13.72 -3.80 -15.10
CA THR A 32 14.42 -4.83 -15.88
C THR A 32 14.23 -6.24 -15.31
N SER A 33 14.12 -7.23 -16.21
CA SER A 33 13.54 -8.55 -15.94
C SER A 33 14.32 -9.47 -14.99
N LYS A 34 15.50 -9.06 -14.52
CA LYS A 34 16.20 -9.69 -13.38
C LYS A 34 16.74 -8.63 -12.43
N VAL A 35 16.07 -8.51 -11.30
CA VAL A 35 16.50 -7.65 -10.20
C VAL A 35 17.17 -8.50 -9.12
N GLU A 36 18.49 -8.37 -8.99
CA GLU A 36 19.20 -8.89 -7.82
C GLU A 36 18.80 -8.06 -6.59
N LYS A 37 18.46 -8.75 -5.48
CA LYS A 37 18.20 -8.08 -4.20
C LYS A 37 19.48 -7.36 -3.75
N PRO A 38 19.44 -6.05 -3.44
CA PRO A 38 20.60 -5.36 -2.90
C PRO A 38 21.10 -6.03 -1.61
N THR A 39 22.40 -5.99 -1.39
CA THR A 39 23.00 -6.42 -0.13
C THR A 39 22.38 -5.63 1.02
N ALA A 40 21.74 -6.32 1.97
CA ALA A 40 21.02 -5.66 3.04
C ALA A 40 21.99 -4.96 4.00
N GLU A 41 22.15 -3.65 3.86
CA GLU A 41 22.79 -2.81 4.86
C GLU A 41 21.91 -2.74 6.12
N LYS A 42 22.52 -2.75 7.30
CA LYS A 42 21.78 -2.58 8.56
C LYS A 42 21.27 -1.15 8.66
N VAL A 43 20.02 -0.94 8.29
CA VAL A 43 19.32 0.31 8.56
C VAL A 43 19.14 0.46 10.06
N HIS A 44 19.75 1.49 10.63
CA HIS A 44 19.53 1.94 11.99
C HIS A 44 19.26 3.45 11.93
N ALA A 45 18.00 3.81 11.68
CA ALA A 45 17.59 5.20 11.76
C ALA A 45 17.48 5.65 13.23
N ALA A 46 17.73 6.93 13.50
CA ALA A 46 17.61 7.48 14.87
C ALA A 46 16.18 7.45 15.41
N PHE A 47 15.20 7.37 14.51
CA PHE A 47 13.77 7.22 14.78
C PHE A 47 13.19 6.19 13.80
N ALA A 48 12.13 5.49 14.19
CA ALA A 48 11.36 4.71 13.23
C ALA A 48 10.71 5.67 12.22
N PRO A 49 10.90 5.48 10.90
CA PRO A 49 10.18 6.26 9.91
C PRO A 49 8.68 5.99 10.05
N VAL A 50 7.89 7.03 9.84
CA VAL A 50 6.43 6.93 9.86
C VAL A 50 5.97 6.70 8.43
N CYS A 51 5.15 5.68 8.19
CA CYS A 51 4.40 5.57 6.95
C CYS A 51 3.06 6.31 7.13
N VAL A 52 2.43 6.74 6.04
CA VAL A 52 1.13 7.43 6.14
C VAL A 52 0.15 6.71 5.22
N THR A 53 -0.53 5.70 5.74
CA THR A 53 -1.82 5.32 5.15
C THR A 53 -2.82 6.45 5.40
N GLN A 54 -3.91 6.49 4.61
CA GLN A 54 -4.88 7.59 4.57
C GLN A 54 -5.09 8.27 5.93
N GLN A 55 -4.78 9.58 5.98
CA GLN A 55 -4.92 10.45 7.15
C GLN A 55 -6.22 10.14 7.91
N PRO A 56 -6.18 9.99 9.25
CA PRO A 56 -7.34 9.60 10.03
C PRO A 56 -8.51 10.56 9.79
N ILE A 57 -9.70 9.99 9.59
CA ILE A 57 -10.92 10.76 9.33
C ILE A 57 -11.19 11.69 10.54
N PRO A 58 -11.51 12.98 10.32
CA PRO A 58 -11.70 13.94 11.41
C PRO A 58 -12.62 13.44 12.53
N THR A 59 -12.16 13.59 13.77
CA THR A 59 -12.74 12.97 14.98
C THR A 59 -14.22 13.30 15.21
N ASN A 60 -14.70 14.41 14.64
CA ASN A 60 -16.09 14.86 14.70
C ASN A 60 -17.07 14.04 13.83
N LEU A 61 -16.60 13.10 13.01
CA LEU A 61 -17.44 12.18 12.24
C LEU A 61 -17.60 10.79 12.88
N ASN A 62 -16.85 10.51 13.95
CA ASN A 62 -16.78 9.20 14.59
C ASN A 62 -18.05 8.87 15.42
N ARG A 63 -18.82 7.86 15.00
CA ARG A 63 -19.92 7.26 15.80
C ARG A 63 -19.51 5.86 16.28
N GLY A 64 -19.69 5.57 17.57
CA GLY A 64 -18.92 4.55 18.30
C GLY A 64 -19.25 3.07 18.09
N ASP A 65 -18.49 2.27 18.86
CA ASP A 65 -18.62 0.84 19.23
C ASP A 65 -17.96 -0.31 18.39
N VAL A 66 -17.45 -1.29 19.17
CA VAL A 66 -16.98 -2.72 19.02
C VAL A 66 -15.91 -3.27 18.01
N SER A 67 -14.82 -3.83 18.60
CA SER A 67 -14.02 -5.09 18.39
C SER A 67 -13.33 -5.54 17.05
N GLN A 68 -12.28 -6.38 17.16
CA GLN A 68 -10.98 -6.28 16.41
C GLN A 68 -10.54 -7.51 15.51
N LEU A 69 -10.24 -7.36 14.19
CA LEU A 69 -9.66 -8.37 13.24
C LEU A 69 -8.98 -7.86 11.90
N PHE A 70 -7.64 -7.98 11.71
CA PHE A 70 -6.57 -7.12 11.04
C PHE A 70 -6.72 -6.08 9.89
N VAL A 71 -7.90 -5.76 9.39
CA VAL A 71 -8.12 -5.12 8.07
C VAL A 71 -9.37 -4.22 8.22
N GLY A 72 -9.49 -3.06 7.56
CA GLY A 72 -10.72 -2.24 7.72
C GLY A 72 -10.70 -0.73 7.43
N LEU A 73 -11.81 -0.19 6.90
CA LEU A 73 -12.15 1.24 6.90
C LEU A 73 -13.54 1.43 7.55
N GLU A 74 -13.55 1.92 8.79
CA GLU A 74 -14.72 2.17 9.66
C GLU A 74 -15.72 1.00 9.83
N LYS A 75 -16.49 0.69 8.78
CA LYS A 75 -17.66 -0.21 8.76
C LYS A 75 -17.43 -1.49 7.98
N GLU A 76 -16.38 -1.55 7.19
CA GLU A 76 -16.09 -2.65 6.27
C GLU A 76 -14.62 -3.04 6.34
N ILE A 77 -14.33 -4.22 5.81
CA ILE A 77 -13.01 -4.81 5.68
C ILE A 77 -12.65 -4.87 4.19
N PRO A 78 -11.93 -3.86 3.65
CA PRO A 78 -11.62 -3.79 2.23
C PRO A 78 -10.61 -4.86 1.84
N ARG A 79 -10.95 -5.66 0.84
CA ARG A 79 -10.11 -6.71 0.25
C ARG A 79 -10.18 -6.62 -1.27
N TRP A 80 -9.15 -7.04 -1.99
CA TRP A 80 -9.33 -7.32 -3.42
C TRP A 80 -10.00 -8.68 -3.62
N VAL A 81 -10.84 -8.85 -4.64
CA VAL A 81 -11.44 -10.15 -4.99
C VAL A 81 -10.37 -11.25 -4.99
N PRO A 82 -10.51 -12.33 -4.19
CA PRO A 82 -9.52 -13.41 -4.18
C PRO A 82 -9.31 -14.03 -5.57
N GLY A 83 -8.06 -14.23 -5.93
CA GLY A 83 -7.63 -14.67 -7.27
C GLY A 83 -7.42 -13.55 -8.28
N SER A 84 -7.68 -12.28 -7.92
CA SER A 84 -7.44 -11.14 -8.80
C SER A 84 -5.94 -10.82 -8.99
N VAL A 85 -5.67 -10.07 -10.05
CA VAL A 85 -4.35 -9.52 -10.38
C VAL A 85 -4.41 -8.02 -10.15
N ILE A 86 -3.56 -7.50 -9.25
CA ILE A 86 -3.41 -6.08 -8.95
C ILE A 86 -2.33 -5.55 -9.89
N LYS A 87 -2.74 -4.80 -10.91
CA LYS A 87 -1.82 -4.27 -11.93
C LYS A 87 -1.18 -2.97 -11.46
N TYR A 88 0.11 -2.80 -11.72
CA TYR A 88 0.83 -1.60 -11.31
C TYR A 88 1.79 -1.07 -12.37
N ALA A 89 1.93 0.26 -12.40
CA ALA A 89 2.93 0.96 -13.20
C ALA A 89 3.75 1.90 -12.31
N ALA A 90 4.79 2.52 -12.86
CA ALA A 90 5.59 3.53 -12.19
C ALA A 90 5.88 4.67 -13.16
N TRP A 91 5.51 5.90 -12.81
CA TRP A 91 5.80 7.08 -13.64
C TRP A 91 7.30 7.39 -13.63
N LYS A 92 7.80 7.86 -14.77
CA LYS A 92 9.18 8.33 -14.94
C LYS A 92 9.40 9.76 -14.44
N ALA A 93 8.38 10.60 -14.56
CA ALA A 93 8.44 12.01 -14.17
C ALA A 93 8.15 12.23 -12.67
N GLY A 94 8.46 13.44 -12.19
CA GLY A 94 8.26 13.85 -10.80
C GLY A 94 9.41 13.50 -9.83
N PHE A 95 10.26 12.53 -10.17
CA PHE A 95 11.48 12.21 -9.43
C PHE A 95 12.60 13.24 -9.67
N GLU A 96 13.49 13.42 -8.69
CA GLU A 96 14.66 14.30 -8.82
C GLU A 96 15.63 13.85 -9.94
N SER A 97 15.68 12.54 -10.24
CA SER A 97 16.42 12.01 -11.38
C SER A 97 15.75 10.77 -11.98
N SER A 98 16.02 10.49 -13.27
CA SER A 98 15.52 9.26 -13.91
C SER A 98 16.05 8.00 -13.24
N LYS A 99 17.26 8.05 -12.67
CA LYS A 99 17.86 6.93 -11.94
C LYS A 99 17.11 6.61 -10.65
N ASP A 100 16.55 7.63 -9.99
CA ASP A 100 15.73 7.44 -8.79
C ASP A 100 14.38 6.83 -9.12
N ALA A 101 13.76 7.25 -10.23
CA ALA A 101 12.56 6.63 -10.77
C ALA A 101 12.79 5.16 -11.17
N GLU A 102 13.88 4.87 -11.90
CA GLU A 102 14.31 3.51 -12.27
C GLU A 102 14.57 2.64 -11.04
N HIS A 103 15.24 3.19 -10.02
CA HIS A 103 15.54 2.51 -8.76
C HIS A 103 14.27 2.21 -7.96
N ALA A 104 13.33 3.15 -7.90
CA ALA A 104 12.05 2.97 -7.20
C ALA A 104 11.18 1.90 -7.90
N ALA A 105 11.03 1.96 -9.22
CA ALA A 105 10.30 0.94 -9.99
C ALA A 105 10.92 -0.47 -9.82
N LYS A 106 12.26 -0.55 -9.86
CA LYS A 106 13.02 -1.77 -9.59
C LYS A 106 12.77 -2.34 -8.18
N HIS A 107 12.69 -1.48 -7.18
CA HIS A 107 12.44 -1.87 -5.78
C HIS A 107 10.97 -2.23 -5.51
N LEU A 108 10.01 -1.59 -6.18
CA LEU A 108 8.60 -1.99 -6.10
C LEU A 108 8.40 -3.38 -6.74
N LYS A 109 9.06 -3.66 -7.87
CA LYS A 109 9.06 -5.01 -8.45
C LYS A 109 9.60 -6.07 -7.49
N LEU A 110 10.69 -5.79 -6.76
CA LEU A 110 11.17 -6.71 -5.73
C LEU A 110 10.11 -7.00 -4.67
N ALA A 111 9.43 -5.96 -4.16
CA ALA A 111 8.39 -6.12 -3.15
C ALA A 111 7.20 -6.95 -3.68
N ALA A 112 6.74 -6.66 -4.90
CA ALA A 112 5.69 -7.40 -5.59
C ALA A 112 6.08 -8.87 -5.82
N ASP A 113 7.33 -9.14 -6.25
CA ASP A 113 7.84 -10.50 -6.46
C ASP A 113 7.92 -11.30 -5.14
N GLU A 114 8.15 -10.67 -3.98
CA GLU A 114 8.11 -11.36 -2.68
C GLU A 114 6.69 -11.70 -2.24
N TRP A 115 5.72 -10.78 -2.39
CA TRP A 115 4.30 -11.08 -2.14
C TRP A 115 3.74 -12.15 -3.09
N ASN A 116 4.16 -12.13 -4.36
CA ASN A 116 3.81 -13.18 -5.33
C ASN A 116 4.38 -14.55 -4.92
N LYS A 117 5.64 -14.62 -4.45
CA LYS A 117 6.23 -15.87 -3.91
C LYS A 117 5.55 -16.33 -2.62
N ALA A 118 5.05 -15.38 -1.82
CA ALA A 118 4.28 -15.70 -0.61
C ALA A 118 2.92 -16.33 -0.94
N ASP A 119 2.41 -16.16 -2.18
CA ASP A 119 1.19 -16.81 -2.70
C ASP A 119 0.01 -16.62 -1.73
N VAL A 120 -0.39 -15.37 -1.55
CA VAL A 120 -1.35 -14.98 -0.51
C VAL A 120 -2.80 -14.96 -0.97
N GLY A 121 -3.09 -15.38 -2.19
CA GLY A 121 -4.44 -15.42 -2.77
C GLY A 121 -4.77 -14.27 -3.73
N VAL A 122 -3.83 -13.39 -4.03
CA VAL A 122 -3.84 -12.42 -5.14
C VAL A 122 -2.41 -12.27 -5.66
N THR A 123 -2.23 -11.68 -6.85
CA THR A 123 -0.90 -11.44 -7.45
C THR A 123 -0.73 -10.02 -7.94
N PHE A 124 0.50 -9.53 -7.94
CA PHE A 124 0.90 -8.24 -8.50
C PHE A 124 1.53 -8.42 -9.88
N GLU A 125 1.06 -7.66 -10.87
CA GLU A 125 1.59 -7.66 -12.24
C GLU A 125 2.02 -6.24 -12.64
N TRP A 126 3.20 -6.11 -13.25
CA TRP A 126 3.65 -4.83 -13.80
C TRP A 126 3.11 -4.64 -15.22
N VAL A 127 2.65 -3.44 -15.56
CA VAL A 127 2.13 -3.08 -16.89
C VAL A 127 2.83 -1.86 -17.49
N GLU A 128 2.89 -1.82 -18.83
CA GLU A 128 3.47 -0.71 -19.60
C GLU A 128 2.57 0.52 -19.62
N ASP A 129 1.27 0.37 -19.91
CA ASP A 129 0.34 1.49 -19.97
C ASP A 129 -0.25 1.78 -18.58
N PRO A 130 -0.14 3.02 -18.04
CA PRO A 130 -0.88 3.46 -16.87
C PRO A 130 -2.38 3.18 -16.90
N LYS A 131 -2.99 3.09 -18.10
CA LYS A 131 -4.41 2.77 -18.29
C LYS A 131 -4.76 1.34 -17.88
N ASP A 132 -3.82 0.41 -17.99
CA ASP A 132 -4.00 -0.97 -17.51
C ASP A 132 -3.70 -1.13 -16.02
N ALA A 133 -3.21 -0.08 -15.34
CA ALA A 133 -2.80 -0.17 -13.94
C ALA A 133 -3.97 0.12 -12.97
N THR A 134 -4.05 -0.66 -11.90
CA THR A 134 -4.89 -0.41 -10.73
C THR A 134 -4.27 0.68 -9.85
N PHE A 135 -2.93 0.76 -9.82
CA PHE A 135 -2.21 1.85 -9.17
C PHE A 135 -0.88 2.21 -9.83
N ILE A 136 -0.43 3.44 -9.56
CA ILE A 136 0.86 3.95 -10.04
C ILE A 136 1.76 4.32 -8.87
N LEU A 137 3.04 3.96 -8.96
CA LEU A 137 4.10 4.54 -8.15
C LEU A 137 4.52 5.90 -8.69
N ALA A 138 4.47 6.92 -7.84
CA ALA A 138 4.89 8.29 -8.15
C ALA A 138 5.83 8.84 -7.06
N HIS A 139 6.65 9.84 -7.41
CA HIS A 139 7.36 10.62 -6.40
C HIS A 139 6.39 11.63 -5.76
N GLY A 140 6.29 11.60 -4.43
CA GLY A 140 5.36 12.44 -3.69
C GLY A 140 5.84 13.88 -3.48
N PRO A 141 4.92 14.80 -3.10
CA PRO A 141 5.30 16.13 -2.62
C PRO A 141 6.10 16.04 -1.31
N ARG A 142 6.78 17.12 -0.93
CA ARG A 142 7.62 17.16 0.29
C ARG A 142 6.82 16.75 1.55
N ASN A 143 7.17 15.60 2.12
CA ASN A 143 6.56 15.05 3.34
C ASN A 143 7.66 14.55 4.31
N PRO A 144 8.23 15.44 5.15
CA PRO A 144 9.39 15.11 5.98
C PRO A 144 9.09 14.04 7.03
N GLY A 145 10.00 13.09 7.20
CA GLY A 145 9.88 11.96 8.13
C GLY A 145 9.08 10.77 7.60
N VAL A 146 8.56 10.86 6.37
CA VAL A 146 7.77 9.82 5.72
C VAL A 146 8.52 9.26 4.53
N LEU A 147 8.66 7.93 4.43
CA LEU A 147 9.39 7.29 3.34
C LEU A 147 8.48 6.97 2.14
N ALA A 148 7.27 6.46 2.42
CA ALA A 148 6.27 6.12 1.43
C ALA A 148 4.84 6.23 2.00
N SER A 149 3.85 6.10 1.11
CA SER A 149 2.44 5.97 1.47
C SER A 149 1.65 5.17 0.44
N ALA A 150 0.69 4.40 0.93
CA ALA A 150 -0.20 3.56 0.15
C ALA A 150 -1.69 3.83 0.47
N PHE A 151 -2.53 2.95 -0.06
CA PHE A 151 -3.99 3.00 -0.03
C PHE A 151 -4.51 1.59 0.26
N PHE A 152 -5.70 1.49 0.87
CA PHE A 152 -6.42 0.23 1.03
C PHE A 152 -7.21 -0.12 -0.25
N PRO A 153 -7.62 -1.38 -0.47
CA PRO A 153 -8.54 -1.77 -1.55
C PRO A 153 -9.78 -0.87 -1.59
N ASN A 154 -10.19 -0.42 -2.78
CA ASN A 154 -11.28 0.54 -2.95
C ASN A 154 -11.82 0.58 -4.40
N GLN A 155 -12.86 1.37 -4.66
CA GLN A 155 -13.53 1.51 -5.97
C GLN A 155 -12.87 2.52 -6.93
N LYS A 156 -11.76 3.16 -6.57
CA LYS A 156 -11.14 4.16 -7.46
C LYS A 156 -10.56 3.46 -8.68
N ASP A 157 -10.84 4.04 -9.84
CA ASP A 157 -10.33 3.62 -11.13
C ASP A 157 -8.80 3.66 -11.20
N LEU A 158 -8.18 4.63 -10.51
CA LEU A 158 -6.73 4.70 -10.36
C LEU A 158 -6.34 5.11 -8.95
N ASN A 159 -5.45 4.33 -8.34
CA ASN A 159 -4.80 4.66 -7.07
C ASN A 159 -3.35 5.13 -7.28
N ILE A 160 -2.79 5.83 -6.30
CA ILE A 160 -1.39 6.29 -6.33
C ILE A 160 -0.71 5.84 -5.04
N MET A 161 0.43 5.16 -5.18
CA MET A 161 1.40 4.93 -4.11
C MET A 161 2.49 6.00 -4.25
N PHE A 162 2.84 6.70 -3.17
CA PHE A 162 3.93 7.65 -3.19
C PHE A 162 5.19 7.10 -2.53
N VAL A 163 6.34 7.42 -3.13
CA VAL A 163 7.64 7.40 -2.47
C VAL A 163 8.13 8.85 -2.31
N TYR A 164 8.69 9.18 -1.15
CA TYR A 164 9.10 10.55 -0.82
C TYR A 164 10.63 10.69 -0.77
N ALA A 165 11.12 11.93 -0.82
CA ALA A 165 12.55 12.26 -0.86
C ALA A 165 13.37 11.61 0.28
N ASP A 166 12.80 11.47 1.47
CA ASP A 166 13.47 10.87 2.64
C ASP A 166 13.84 9.38 2.41
N ALA A 167 13.13 8.66 1.53
CA ALA A 167 13.48 7.30 1.11
C ALA A 167 14.76 7.23 0.25
N PHE A 168 15.15 8.35 -0.37
CA PHE A 168 16.39 8.49 -1.16
C PHE A 168 17.53 9.16 -0.37
N ALA A 169 17.21 9.85 0.74
CA ALA A 169 18.14 10.69 1.50
C ALA A 169 19.35 9.94 2.12
N THR A 170 19.27 8.61 2.26
CA THR A 170 20.41 7.78 2.72
C THR A 170 20.53 6.51 1.89
N ASN A 171 21.77 6.03 1.70
CA ASN A 171 22.01 4.73 1.07
C ASN A 171 21.30 3.59 1.80
N ALA A 172 21.25 3.62 3.13
CA ALA A 172 20.59 2.60 3.94
C ALA A 172 19.09 2.45 3.59
N TRP A 173 18.35 3.56 3.52
CA TRP A 173 16.94 3.55 3.10
C TRP A 173 16.78 3.25 1.61
N LYS A 174 17.60 3.86 0.75
CA LYS A 174 17.54 3.66 -0.70
C LYS A 174 17.80 2.19 -1.09
N ASN A 175 18.79 1.55 -0.47
CA ASN A 175 19.11 0.12 -0.66
C ASN A 175 18.05 -0.81 -0.04
N SER A 176 17.33 -0.34 0.99
CA SER A 176 16.25 -1.08 1.66
C SER A 176 14.85 -0.73 1.17
N MET A 177 14.70 0.12 0.15
CA MET A 177 13.41 0.67 -0.30
C MET A 177 12.40 -0.42 -0.74
N TRP A 178 12.87 -1.60 -1.15
CA TRP A 178 11.98 -2.72 -1.49
C TRP A 178 11.27 -3.28 -0.24
N LYS A 179 11.87 -3.15 0.94
CA LYS A 179 11.26 -3.52 2.23
C LYS A 179 10.21 -2.51 2.68
N VAL A 180 10.45 -1.22 2.40
CA VAL A 180 9.44 -0.17 2.58
C VAL A 180 8.25 -0.45 1.66
N PHE A 181 8.48 -0.70 0.36
CA PHE A 181 7.39 -1.09 -0.54
C PHE A 181 6.73 -2.42 -0.17
N MET A 182 7.42 -3.35 0.49
CA MET A 182 6.82 -4.60 0.98
C MET A 182 5.78 -4.33 2.10
N HIS A 183 6.04 -3.35 2.96
CA HIS A 183 5.08 -2.82 3.95
C HIS A 183 3.92 -2.10 3.25
N GLU A 184 4.21 -1.18 2.33
CA GLU A 184 3.19 -0.43 1.57
C GLU A 184 2.27 -1.35 0.75
N LEU A 185 2.81 -2.39 0.11
CA LEU A 185 2.01 -3.41 -0.57
C LEU A 185 1.17 -4.23 0.39
N GLY A 186 1.56 -4.38 1.66
CA GLY A 186 0.69 -4.92 2.71
C GLY A 186 -0.59 -4.09 2.88
N HIS A 187 -0.49 -2.76 2.86
CA HIS A 187 -1.67 -1.88 2.85
C HIS A 187 -2.50 -2.01 1.56
N VAL A 188 -1.85 -2.13 0.40
CA VAL A 188 -2.55 -2.42 -0.87
C VAL A 188 -3.28 -3.76 -0.81
N LEU A 189 -2.79 -4.75 -0.05
CA LEU A 189 -3.48 -6.02 0.23
C LEU A 189 -4.59 -5.91 1.29
N GLY A 190 -4.77 -4.74 1.93
CA GLY A 190 -5.76 -4.48 2.97
C GLY A 190 -5.22 -4.42 4.40
N LEU A 191 -3.98 -4.87 4.64
CA LEU A 191 -3.40 -5.06 5.97
C LEU A 191 -3.18 -3.72 6.70
N ARG A 192 -3.47 -3.66 8.00
CA ARG A 192 -3.15 -2.50 8.86
C ARG A 192 -1.88 -2.71 9.68
N HIS A 193 -1.38 -1.65 10.30
CA HIS A 193 -0.30 -1.77 11.30
C HIS A 193 -0.74 -2.54 12.52
N GLU A 194 0.16 -3.30 13.14
CA GLU A 194 -0.21 -4.08 14.33
C GLU A 194 -0.52 -3.23 15.56
N PHE A 195 0.15 -2.08 15.71
CA PHE A 195 -0.08 -1.15 16.82
C PHE A 195 -1.40 -0.36 16.71
N ALA A 196 -2.15 -0.49 15.62
CA ALA A 196 -3.48 0.13 15.49
C ALA A 196 -4.54 -0.51 16.43
N LEU A 197 -4.17 -1.60 17.13
CA LEU A 197 -4.92 -2.17 18.26
C LEU A 197 -4.86 -1.33 19.54
N ASP A 198 -3.89 -0.42 19.67
CA ASP A 198 -3.75 0.41 20.87
C ASP A 198 -4.96 1.36 21.00
N GLU A 199 -5.51 1.43 22.20
CA GLU A 199 -6.64 2.33 22.51
C GLU A 199 -6.15 3.76 22.78
N ASP A 200 -4.83 3.99 22.85
CA ASP A 200 -4.26 5.33 22.92
C ASP A 200 -4.63 6.17 21.67
N LYS A 201 -5.52 7.13 21.90
CA LYS A 201 -6.02 8.10 20.92
C LYS A 201 -4.93 9.01 20.35
N ASN A 202 -3.71 8.97 20.88
CA ASN A 202 -2.56 9.71 20.38
C ASN A 202 -1.80 8.97 19.26
N LEU A 203 -2.09 7.69 18.98
CA LEU A 203 -1.49 6.99 17.83
C LEU A 203 -2.22 7.34 16.50
N PRO A 204 -1.50 7.53 15.38
CA PRO A 204 -2.10 8.00 14.12
C PRO A 204 -3.20 7.10 13.52
N GLU A 205 -3.14 5.79 13.75
CA GLU A 205 -4.13 4.81 13.24
C GLU A 205 -5.14 4.36 14.31
N GLY A 206 -5.30 5.13 15.39
CA GLY A 206 -6.05 4.74 16.59
C GLY A 206 -7.52 4.36 16.35
N GLN A 207 -7.89 3.22 16.94
CA GLN A 207 -9.22 2.62 17.03
C GLN A 207 -9.76 1.92 15.78
N ARG A 208 -10.51 0.83 16.03
CA ARG A 208 -11.21 -0.02 15.05
C ARG A 208 -10.35 -0.74 14.04
N ALA A 209 -9.02 -0.61 14.11
CA ALA A 209 -8.17 -1.73 13.76
C ALA A 209 -8.27 -2.84 14.83
N LYS A 210 -7.49 -3.89 14.62
CA LYS A 210 -8.11 -5.17 14.29
C LYS A 210 -6.98 -6.25 14.32
N LEU A 211 -7.19 -7.54 14.64
CA LEU A 211 -6.19 -8.66 14.67
C LEU A 211 -6.60 -9.99 13.95
N ILE A 212 -5.93 -10.40 12.85
CA ILE A 212 -6.02 -11.77 12.23
C ILE A 212 -4.83 -12.60 12.69
N GLY A 213 -5.09 -13.83 13.14
CA GLY A 213 -4.03 -14.77 13.47
C GLY A 213 -3.38 -14.41 14.80
N VAL A 214 -2.09 -14.09 14.78
CA VAL A 214 -1.29 -13.82 15.99
C VAL A 214 -0.49 -12.54 15.80
N LEU A 215 -0.52 -11.67 16.80
CA LEU A 215 0.30 -10.46 16.89
C LEU A 215 1.79 -10.84 16.80
N ASN A 216 2.54 -10.20 15.91
CA ASN A 216 3.97 -10.39 15.79
C ASN A 216 4.69 -9.04 15.72
N GLN A 217 5.35 -8.66 16.81
CA GLN A 217 6.14 -7.43 16.87
C GLN A 217 7.18 -7.31 15.73
N ASP A 218 7.62 -8.40 15.10
CA ASP A 218 8.52 -8.42 13.94
C ASP A 218 7.83 -8.35 12.57
N SER A 219 6.49 -8.31 12.50
CA SER A 219 5.67 -8.17 11.29
C SER A 219 6.18 -7.08 10.36
N VAL A 220 6.07 -7.31 9.06
CA VAL A 220 6.32 -6.28 8.04
C VAL A 220 5.44 -5.05 8.26
N MET A 221 4.27 -5.18 8.89
CA MET A 221 3.34 -4.09 9.16
C MET A 221 3.67 -3.28 10.43
N ASN A 222 4.77 -3.56 11.13
CA ASN A 222 5.18 -2.80 12.33
C ASN A 222 6.22 -1.71 12.03
N TYR A 223 6.16 -0.62 12.79
CA TYR A 223 7.17 0.44 12.74
C TYR A 223 8.39 0.07 13.58
N LYS A 224 9.57 0.13 12.95
CA LYS A 224 10.86 -0.13 13.58
C LYS A 224 11.92 0.87 13.10
N PRO A 225 12.98 1.12 13.89
CA PRO A 225 14.19 1.82 13.43
C PRO A 225 14.99 1.05 12.36
N THR A 226 14.61 -0.20 12.08
CA THR A 226 15.17 -1.10 11.06
C THR A 226 14.20 -1.25 9.89
N ALA A 227 14.71 -1.61 8.71
CA ALA A 227 13.85 -1.89 7.56
C ALA A 227 12.85 -3.04 7.84
N PRO A 228 11.60 -2.99 7.32
CA PRO A 228 10.61 -4.04 7.50
C PRO A 228 11.05 -5.40 6.93
N GLU A 229 10.55 -6.50 7.47
CA GLU A 229 10.84 -7.86 6.97
C GLU A 229 9.55 -8.68 6.96
N LEU A 230 9.28 -9.38 5.85
CA LEU A 230 8.09 -10.23 5.71
C LEU A 230 8.20 -11.47 6.58
N GLN A 231 7.33 -11.57 7.58
CA GLN A 231 7.30 -12.68 8.52
C GLN A 231 6.38 -13.79 8.07
N LYS A 232 6.63 -15.00 8.59
CA LYS A 232 5.73 -16.14 8.39
C LYS A 232 4.32 -15.88 8.93
N SER A 233 4.17 -15.06 9.98
CA SER A 233 2.87 -14.60 10.49
C SER A 233 2.09 -13.84 9.44
N ASP A 234 2.75 -12.87 8.77
CA ASP A 234 2.13 -11.99 7.79
C ASP A 234 1.58 -12.80 6.62
N ILE A 235 2.36 -13.76 6.12
CA ILE A 235 1.96 -14.68 5.04
C ILE A 235 0.77 -15.55 5.46
N ILE A 236 0.79 -16.11 6.68
CA ILE A 236 -0.30 -16.98 7.18
C ILE A 236 -1.59 -16.18 7.39
N SER A 237 -1.51 -15.01 8.04
CA SER A 237 -2.68 -14.16 8.28
C SER A 237 -3.26 -13.59 6.99
N THR A 238 -2.42 -13.22 6.02
CA THR A 238 -2.89 -12.75 4.69
C THR A 238 -3.54 -13.88 3.90
N ARG A 239 -2.96 -15.09 3.90
CA ARG A 239 -3.59 -16.29 3.31
C ARG A 239 -4.93 -16.62 3.95
N LEU A 240 -5.03 -16.50 5.28
CA LEU A 240 -6.30 -16.70 5.98
C LEU A 240 -7.33 -15.65 5.54
N PHE A 241 -6.94 -14.38 5.46
CA PHE A 241 -7.79 -13.27 5.02
C PHE A 241 -8.36 -13.46 3.60
N TYR A 242 -7.50 -13.73 2.62
CA TYR A 242 -7.92 -14.03 1.24
C TYR A 242 -8.52 -15.45 1.08
N GLY A 243 -8.40 -16.30 2.10
CA GLY A 243 -9.06 -17.60 2.21
C GLY A 243 -10.52 -17.52 2.66
N LEU A 244 -10.97 -16.41 3.25
CA LEU A 244 -12.35 -16.24 3.71
C LEU A 244 -13.35 -16.24 2.55
N ARG A 245 -14.47 -16.92 2.72
CA ARG A 245 -15.55 -17.08 1.73
C ARG A 245 -16.89 -16.68 2.31
N ALA A 246 -17.84 -16.36 1.43
CA ALA A 246 -19.24 -16.23 1.80
C ALA A 246 -19.76 -17.51 2.47
N ASP A 247 -20.77 -17.38 3.31
CA ASP A 247 -21.42 -18.53 3.95
C ASP A 247 -22.36 -19.27 2.98
N SER A 248 -23.07 -20.30 3.48
CA SER A 248 -24.02 -21.08 2.69
C SER A 248 -25.28 -20.32 2.25
N GLU A 249 -25.53 -19.15 2.82
CA GLU A 249 -26.67 -18.28 2.48
C GLU A 249 -26.25 -17.17 1.49
N GLY A 250 -24.94 -17.02 1.24
CA GLY A 250 -24.37 -16.03 0.35
C GLY A 250 -24.01 -14.71 1.04
N ASN A 251 -24.07 -14.65 2.38
CA ASN A 251 -23.63 -13.46 3.12
C ASN A 251 -22.11 -13.30 2.98
N PRO A 252 -21.57 -12.08 2.91
CA PRO A 252 -20.13 -11.86 2.81
C PRO A 252 -19.38 -12.50 3.99
N PRO A 253 -18.11 -12.92 3.81
CA PRO A 253 -17.30 -13.31 4.96
C PRO A 253 -17.22 -12.11 5.90
N ASN A 254 -17.64 -12.29 7.15
CA ASN A 254 -17.43 -11.29 8.20
C ASN A 254 -16.38 -11.78 9.18
N ILE A 255 -15.81 -10.84 9.92
CA ILE A 255 -14.79 -11.17 10.89
C ILE A 255 -14.89 -10.19 12.06
N ASN A 256 -15.21 -10.76 13.23
CA ASN A 256 -15.69 -10.04 14.40
C ASN A 256 -16.83 -9.04 14.05
N MET A 257 -17.84 -9.54 13.34
CA MET A 257 -19.07 -8.82 12.94
C MET A 257 -18.84 -7.60 12.03
N THR A 258 -17.68 -7.49 11.39
CA THR A 258 -17.43 -6.51 10.32
C THR A 258 -17.25 -7.26 9.00
N ASP A 259 -18.01 -6.87 7.97
CA ASP A 259 -18.04 -7.57 6.68
C ASP A 259 -16.80 -7.29 5.85
N VAL A 260 -16.29 -8.32 5.17
CA VAL A 260 -15.28 -8.20 4.12
C VAL A 260 -15.96 -7.76 2.83
N VAL A 261 -15.53 -6.61 2.33
CA VAL A 261 -16.02 -6.03 1.07
C VAL A 261 -14.94 -6.26 0.02
N ASP A 262 -15.27 -7.09 -0.96
CA ASP A 262 -14.40 -7.40 -2.09
C ASP A 262 -14.51 -6.32 -3.18
N TYR A 263 -13.37 -5.68 -3.45
CA TYR A 263 -13.16 -4.74 -4.55
C TYR A 263 -12.52 -5.45 -5.74
N THR A 264 -12.93 -5.09 -6.95
CA THR A 264 -12.29 -5.59 -8.19
C THR A 264 -11.19 -4.61 -8.59
N PRO A 265 -9.93 -5.05 -8.78
CA PRO A 265 -8.90 -4.21 -9.41
C PRO A 265 -9.35 -3.77 -10.81
N MET A 266 -9.33 -2.47 -11.07
CA MET A 266 -9.53 -1.87 -12.40
C MET A 266 -8.19 -1.53 -13.07
#